data_AF-A0A0F3IPP5-F1
#
_entry.id   AF-A0A0F3IPP5-F1
#
_cell.length_a   1.000
_cell.length_b   1.000
_cell.length_c   1.000
_cell.angle_alpha   90.00
_cell.angle_beta   90.00
_cell.angle_gamma   90.00
#
_symmetry.space_group_name_H-M   'P 1'
#
loop_
_entity.id
_entity.type
_entity.pdbx_description
1 polymer ?
#
loop_
_entity_poly.entity_id
_entity_poly.type
_entity_poly.pdbx_seq_one_letter_code
_entity_poly.pdbx_strand_id
1 'polypeptide(L)'
;MTAANGRPVFVPAGTFRLNGPLTVTAPVDNHGFGPQLFGEGKDISIMDYRGTGTLLTCQQTVGYRFLKNGLISNMTLTGKSDIPDQSALSLTGAFDWYLNSIVIKNFGGDAVKSPLVSTIYTEMTDVSKTAGSNELTRAAGGFLTRLSVGMGISGPGVPVGSIVTQLVSDFIVKISFPTTLTEVSSIYVIGNSDAIQSILHVQDTEIIQNGGYGIAGYSGLGLILYWKNTKVQANGAGVLIGSGADIDGGVIAGNGTAASGDQAAGLRVARINSGPQNLSVRKIEFDSNYGAQIRLEYLTNGLIEQCRFISHLDGQTNTTMIPNKGVVFGGTLGAAAVATVILEQCSFRADAQGGIAYDGIYLGDTGTYNNITVDNPTWITLTAPNQKKFNKYPHADANTRMYELGKLTVGNPVSNGYVFARGTAVVDLPAATETTIPFPQVLRGDATILTTGIPNTGLWQFDVTISLSDLGTTETGTFSVIANGAVKTLSWAANGQSSLTINGSFPMILSQSTTPPVVKLRRNGGTGVARVNFAASSTTLYVSFIG
;
A
#
# COMPACT_ATOMS: atom_id res chain seq x y z
N MET A 1 -8.97 -1.67 -38.66
CA MET A 1 -9.02 -3.12 -38.88
C MET A 1 -10.30 -3.65 -38.26
N THR A 2 -11.20 -4.24 -39.03
CA THR A 2 -12.23 -5.14 -38.48
C THR A 2 -11.47 -6.27 -37.80
N ALA A 3 -11.44 -6.28 -36.47
CA ALA A 3 -10.65 -7.24 -35.69
C ALA A 3 -10.99 -8.66 -36.16
N ALA A 4 -9.96 -9.40 -36.57
CA ALA A 4 -10.12 -10.76 -37.03
C ALA A 4 -10.67 -11.58 -35.86
N ASN A 5 -11.96 -11.94 -35.87
CA ASN A 5 -12.72 -12.65 -34.83
C ASN A 5 -11.92 -13.77 -34.11
N GLY A 6 -11.07 -13.41 -33.13
CA GLY A 6 -10.14 -14.33 -32.47
C GLY A 6 -9.02 -14.92 -33.34
N ARG A 7 -8.81 -14.48 -34.58
CA ARG A 7 -7.71 -15.03 -35.41
C ARG A 7 -6.37 -14.42 -34.99
N PRO A 8 -5.32 -15.24 -34.83
CA PRO A 8 -3.95 -14.76 -34.64
C PRO A 8 -3.52 -13.79 -35.74
N VAL A 9 -2.96 -12.66 -35.34
CA VAL A 9 -2.29 -11.70 -36.23
C VAL A 9 -0.81 -11.69 -35.89
N PHE A 10 0.00 -12.02 -36.89
CA PHE A 10 1.46 -11.95 -36.78
C PHE A 10 1.95 -10.57 -37.24
N VAL A 11 2.85 -9.99 -36.44
CA VAL A 11 3.54 -8.73 -36.73
C VAL A 11 5.01 -9.06 -36.96
N PRO A 12 5.50 -8.98 -38.21
CA PRO A 12 6.88 -9.36 -38.51
C PRO A 12 7.88 -8.37 -37.92
N ALA A 13 9.17 -8.61 -38.11
CA ALA A 13 10.22 -7.67 -37.77
C ALA A 13 9.97 -6.27 -38.38
N GLY A 14 10.15 -5.23 -37.57
CA GLY A 14 10.08 -3.85 -38.00
C GLY A 14 9.28 -2.95 -37.07
N THR A 15 9.27 -1.66 -37.42
CA THR A 15 8.54 -0.62 -36.70
C THR A 15 7.28 -0.23 -37.48
N PHE A 16 6.13 -0.50 -36.89
CA PHE A 16 4.82 -0.24 -37.47
C PHE A 16 4.20 0.97 -36.79
N ARG A 17 4.17 2.09 -37.51
CA ARG A 17 3.56 3.33 -37.02
C ARG A 17 2.04 3.23 -37.08
N LEU A 18 1.40 3.47 -35.95
CA LEU A 18 -0.06 3.52 -35.79
C LEU A 18 -0.48 4.95 -35.46
N ASN A 19 -1.30 5.56 -36.31
CA ASN A 19 -1.79 6.93 -36.11
C ASN A 19 -3.20 6.99 -35.46
N GLY A 20 -3.88 5.85 -35.34
CA GLY A 20 -5.24 5.77 -34.79
C GLY A 20 -5.37 4.60 -33.81
N PRO A 21 -6.32 4.69 -32.86
CA PRO A 21 -6.55 3.63 -31.87
C PRO A 21 -7.13 2.37 -32.52
N LEU A 22 -6.87 1.24 -31.87
CA LEU A 22 -7.47 -0.05 -32.16
C LEU A 22 -8.56 -0.30 -31.11
N THR A 23 -9.78 -0.61 -31.55
CA THR A 23 -10.89 -0.93 -30.64
C THR A 23 -11.46 -2.29 -30.99
N VAL A 24 -11.63 -3.14 -29.98
CA VAL A 24 -12.32 -4.42 -30.06
C VAL A 24 -13.43 -4.41 -29.03
N THR A 25 -14.65 -4.72 -29.46
CA THR A 25 -15.84 -4.65 -28.62
C THR A 25 -16.43 -6.05 -28.44
N ALA A 26 -16.74 -6.41 -27.19
CA ALA A 26 -17.47 -7.64 -26.90
C ALA A 26 -18.86 -7.61 -27.59
N PRO A 27 -19.33 -8.72 -28.19
CA PRO A 27 -20.69 -8.80 -28.71
C PRO A 27 -21.72 -8.45 -27.63
N VAL A 28 -22.80 -7.77 -28.01
CA VAL A 28 -23.87 -7.34 -27.09
C VAL A 28 -24.54 -8.57 -26.44
N ASP A 29 -24.80 -9.60 -27.23
CA ASP A 29 -25.58 -10.78 -26.80
C ASP A 29 -24.72 -11.98 -26.42
N ASN A 30 -23.38 -11.90 -26.50
CA ASN A 30 -22.49 -13.02 -26.24
C ASN A 30 -21.09 -12.60 -25.79
N HIS A 31 -20.29 -13.54 -25.31
CA HIS A 31 -18.85 -13.35 -25.19
C HIS A 31 -18.18 -13.36 -26.57
N GLY A 32 -17.04 -12.69 -26.69
CA GLY A 32 -16.21 -12.70 -27.88
C GLY A 32 -14.81 -13.21 -27.58
N PHE A 33 -14.02 -13.41 -28.62
CA PHE A 33 -12.59 -13.67 -28.49
C PHE A 33 -11.83 -12.35 -28.40
N GLY A 34 -10.89 -12.25 -27.48
CA GLY A 34 -9.91 -11.16 -27.46
C GLY A 34 -9.01 -11.21 -28.70
N PRO A 35 -8.46 -10.06 -29.13
CA PRO A 35 -7.44 -10.03 -30.17
C PRO A 35 -6.23 -10.85 -29.76
N GLN A 36 -5.62 -11.49 -30.75
CA GLN A 36 -4.39 -12.25 -30.60
C GLN A 36 -3.32 -11.65 -31.50
N LEU A 37 -2.31 -11.01 -30.89
CA LEU A 37 -1.23 -10.29 -31.53
C LEU A 37 0.11 -10.92 -31.12
N PHE A 38 0.91 -11.31 -32.11
CA PHE A 38 2.21 -11.96 -31.88
C PHE A 38 3.27 -11.26 -32.72
N GLY A 39 4.31 -10.74 -32.07
CA GLY A 39 5.51 -10.28 -32.75
C GLY A 39 6.53 -11.38 -32.96
N GLU A 40 7.56 -11.06 -33.73
CA GLU A 40 8.74 -11.90 -33.95
C GLU A 40 9.70 -11.87 -32.74
N GLY A 41 9.67 -10.81 -31.94
CA GLY A 41 10.48 -10.65 -30.74
C GLY A 41 10.30 -9.26 -30.13
N LYS A 42 10.43 -9.16 -28.80
CA LYS A 42 10.14 -7.91 -28.06
C LYS A 42 10.98 -6.72 -28.51
N ASP A 43 12.21 -6.97 -28.97
CA ASP A 43 13.14 -5.94 -29.46
C ASP A 43 13.12 -5.79 -31.00
N ILE A 44 12.27 -6.56 -31.69
CA ILE A 44 12.27 -6.70 -33.16
C ILE A 44 10.97 -6.16 -33.76
N SER A 45 9.83 -6.55 -33.19
CA SER A 45 8.50 -6.13 -33.64
C SER A 45 8.01 -4.99 -32.76
N ILE A 46 7.87 -3.80 -33.33
CA ILE A 46 7.54 -2.57 -32.60
C ILE A 46 6.25 -1.97 -33.16
N MET A 47 5.23 -1.82 -32.31
CA MET A 47 4.07 -0.98 -32.57
C MET A 47 4.32 0.42 -32.01
N ASP A 48 4.48 1.40 -32.90
CA ASP A 48 4.76 2.79 -32.57
C ASP A 48 3.50 3.66 -32.68
N TYR A 49 2.87 3.94 -31.54
CA TYR A 49 1.62 4.68 -31.47
C TYR A 49 1.84 6.20 -31.42
N ARG A 50 1.24 6.91 -32.38
CA ARG A 50 1.33 8.37 -32.56
C ARG A 50 -0.04 9.07 -32.51
N GLY A 51 -1.10 8.34 -32.17
CA GLY A 51 -2.44 8.90 -31.98
C GLY A 51 -2.67 9.46 -30.58
N THR A 52 -3.88 9.94 -30.31
CA THR A 52 -4.33 10.38 -28.98
C THR A 52 -5.22 9.31 -28.34
N GLY A 53 -5.24 9.25 -27.00
CA GLY A 53 -6.03 8.25 -26.27
C GLY A 53 -5.33 6.89 -26.16
N THR A 54 -6.10 5.81 -26.12
CA THR A 54 -5.56 4.47 -25.85
C THR A 54 -5.23 3.72 -27.15
N LEU A 55 -4.01 3.17 -27.27
CA LEU A 55 -3.60 2.38 -28.44
C LEU A 55 -4.55 1.21 -28.70
N LEU A 56 -4.80 0.34 -27.72
CA LEU A 56 -5.75 -0.76 -27.85
C LEU A 56 -6.81 -0.69 -26.74
N THR A 57 -8.06 -0.52 -27.15
CA THR A 57 -9.22 -0.53 -26.27
C THR A 57 -10.01 -1.81 -26.46
N CYS A 58 -10.16 -2.56 -25.38
CA CYS A 58 -11.09 -3.67 -25.26
C CYS A 58 -12.30 -3.19 -24.51
N GLN A 59 -13.43 -3.16 -25.21
CA GLN A 59 -14.65 -2.56 -24.73
C GLN A 59 -15.71 -3.61 -24.43
N GLN A 60 -16.28 -3.48 -23.24
CA GLN A 60 -17.51 -4.13 -22.87
C GLN A 60 -18.68 -3.14 -22.98
N THR A 61 -19.58 -3.35 -23.93
CA THR A 61 -20.76 -2.48 -24.11
C THR A 61 -21.91 -2.82 -23.15
N VAL A 62 -21.97 -4.07 -22.68
CA VAL A 62 -23.01 -4.57 -21.75
C VAL A 62 -22.34 -5.35 -20.62
N GLY A 63 -22.83 -5.18 -19.38
CA GLY A 63 -22.39 -5.94 -18.20
C GLY A 63 -22.32 -7.47 -18.43
N TYR A 64 -21.33 -8.14 -17.83
CA TYR A 64 -21.03 -9.57 -18.02
C TYR A 64 -20.89 -10.06 -19.47
N ARG A 65 -20.32 -9.23 -20.35
CA ARG A 65 -19.90 -9.61 -21.71
C ARG A 65 -18.41 -9.40 -21.82
N PHE A 66 -17.71 -10.45 -22.25
CA PHE A 66 -16.26 -10.53 -22.10
C PHE A 66 -15.61 -10.83 -23.44
N LEU A 67 -14.45 -10.23 -23.67
CA LEU A 67 -13.48 -10.66 -24.67
C LEU A 67 -12.52 -11.64 -24.00
N LYS A 68 -12.63 -12.93 -24.34
CA LYS A 68 -11.92 -14.03 -23.71
C LYS A 68 -10.62 -14.37 -24.43
N ASN A 69 -9.58 -14.78 -23.71
CA ASN A 69 -8.35 -15.34 -24.29
C ASN A 69 -7.62 -14.39 -25.25
N GLY A 70 -7.59 -13.09 -24.93
CA GLY A 70 -6.76 -12.13 -25.66
C GLY A 70 -5.29 -12.35 -25.34
N LEU A 71 -4.43 -12.14 -26.33
CA LEU A 71 -3.00 -12.38 -26.20
C LEU A 71 -2.22 -11.31 -26.95
N ILE A 72 -1.24 -10.69 -26.28
CA ILE A 72 -0.24 -9.85 -26.91
C ILE A 72 1.12 -10.38 -26.49
N SER A 73 1.97 -10.74 -27.45
CA SER A 73 3.26 -11.34 -27.13
C SER A 73 4.39 -10.97 -28.06
N ASN A 74 5.62 -11.09 -27.53
CA ASN A 74 6.87 -10.99 -28.29
C ASN A 74 7.01 -9.68 -29.08
N MET A 75 6.67 -8.55 -28.47
CA MET A 75 6.72 -7.25 -29.16
C MET A 75 6.87 -6.06 -28.21
N THR A 76 7.26 -4.92 -28.75
CA THR A 76 7.21 -3.62 -28.05
C THR A 76 5.96 -2.84 -28.45
N LEU A 77 5.23 -2.36 -27.47
CA LEU A 77 4.26 -1.27 -27.60
C LEU A 77 4.93 0.01 -27.12
N THR A 78 5.05 1.02 -27.98
CA THR A 78 5.63 2.31 -27.59
C THR A 78 4.70 3.48 -27.95
N GLY A 79 4.60 4.45 -27.05
CA GLY A 79 3.81 5.66 -27.23
C GLY A 79 4.64 6.93 -27.37
N LYS A 80 4.02 8.04 -26.96
CA LYS A 80 4.59 9.38 -26.78
C LYS A 80 4.31 9.88 -25.36
N SER A 81 5.36 10.03 -24.55
CA SER A 81 5.25 10.40 -23.13
C SER A 81 4.76 11.84 -22.93
N ASP A 82 4.91 12.67 -23.96
CA ASP A 82 4.47 14.07 -24.04
C ASP A 82 3.00 14.22 -24.44
N ILE A 83 2.28 13.14 -24.77
CA ILE A 83 0.84 13.16 -25.03
C ILE A 83 0.12 12.72 -23.75
N PRO A 84 -0.52 13.64 -23.00
CA PRO A 84 -1.23 13.31 -21.76
C PRO A 84 -2.33 12.27 -22.00
N ASP A 85 -2.57 11.43 -20.99
CA ASP A 85 -3.62 10.39 -20.99
C ASP A 85 -3.54 9.35 -22.12
N GLN A 86 -2.45 9.35 -22.90
CA GLN A 86 -2.21 8.34 -23.92
C GLN A 86 -1.87 7.03 -23.21
N SER A 87 -2.69 5.99 -23.34
CA SER A 87 -2.47 4.70 -22.69
C SER A 87 -2.14 3.61 -23.70
N ALA A 88 -1.46 2.54 -23.28
CA ALA A 88 -1.21 1.42 -24.19
C ALA A 88 -2.45 0.54 -24.32
N LEU A 89 -2.96 0.03 -23.20
CA LEU A 89 -4.06 -0.91 -23.15
C LEU A 89 -5.17 -0.40 -22.21
N SER A 90 -6.42 -0.43 -22.68
CA SER A 90 -7.61 -0.20 -21.86
C SER A 90 -8.48 -1.46 -21.90
N LEU A 91 -8.57 -2.15 -20.78
CA LEU A 91 -9.16 -3.48 -20.66
C LEU A 91 -10.46 -3.42 -19.87
N THR A 92 -11.60 -3.37 -20.56
CA THR A 92 -12.92 -3.54 -19.95
C THR A 92 -13.56 -4.83 -20.47
N GLY A 93 -13.86 -5.76 -19.58
CA GLY A 93 -14.38 -7.07 -19.95
C GLY A 93 -13.31 -8.02 -20.52
N ALA A 94 -12.04 -7.88 -20.14
CA ALA A 94 -10.94 -8.69 -20.65
C ALA A 94 -10.75 -9.94 -19.77
N PHE A 95 -11.31 -11.08 -20.17
CA PHE A 95 -11.32 -12.29 -19.34
C PHE A 95 -10.25 -13.28 -19.80
N ASP A 96 -9.35 -13.67 -18.89
CA ASP A 96 -8.16 -14.49 -19.18
C ASP A 96 -7.32 -13.93 -20.33
N TRP A 97 -6.80 -12.73 -20.13
CA TRP A 97 -5.91 -12.07 -21.08
C TRP A 97 -4.44 -12.28 -20.73
N TYR A 98 -3.60 -12.37 -21.75
CA TYR A 98 -2.19 -12.70 -21.60
C TYR A 98 -1.30 -11.62 -22.24
N LEU A 99 -0.40 -11.07 -21.45
CA LEU A 99 0.70 -10.24 -21.90
C LEU A 99 1.99 -11.02 -21.64
N ASN A 100 2.66 -11.47 -22.70
CA ASN A 100 3.82 -12.35 -22.55
C ASN A 100 5.01 -11.85 -23.34
N SER A 101 6.15 -11.65 -22.68
CA SER A 101 7.39 -11.26 -23.35
C SER A 101 7.20 -9.97 -24.17
N ILE A 102 6.57 -8.95 -23.57
CA ILE A 102 6.36 -7.65 -24.22
C ILE A 102 7.10 -6.53 -23.48
N VAL A 103 7.31 -5.41 -24.18
CA VAL A 103 7.74 -4.14 -23.57
C VAL A 103 6.64 -3.10 -23.82
N ILE A 104 6.17 -2.43 -22.77
CA ILE A 104 5.24 -1.29 -22.86
C ILE A 104 5.95 -0.04 -22.34
N LYS A 105 6.16 0.96 -23.20
CA LYS A 105 6.93 2.15 -22.81
C LYS A 105 6.49 3.46 -23.45
N ASN A 106 6.88 4.56 -22.81
CA ASN A 106 6.74 5.92 -23.30
C ASN A 106 5.29 6.36 -23.58
N PHE A 107 4.29 5.81 -22.90
CA PHE A 107 2.92 6.32 -22.97
C PHE A 107 2.77 7.48 -21.97
N GLY A 108 2.07 8.57 -22.32
CA GLY A 108 1.90 9.71 -21.38
C GLY A 108 0.89 9.46 -20.25
N GLY A 109 0.04 8.45 -20.37
CA GLY A 109 -0.85 7.95 -19.32
C GLY A 109 -0.47 6.54 -18.87
N ASP A 110 -1.46 5.75 -18.43
CA ASP A 110 -1.24 4.39 -17.93
C ASP A 110 -0.76 3.41 -19.02
N ALA A 111 0.14 2.49 -18.69
CA ALA A 111 0.50 1.42 -19.62
C ALA A 111 -0.67 0.42 -19.79
N VAL A 112 -1.18 -0.11 -18.69
CA VAL A 112 -2.39 -0.96 -18.70
C VAL A 112 -3.39 -0.40 -17.71
N LYS A 113 -4.61 -0.12 -18.18
CA LYS A 113 -5.72 0.29 -17.31
C LYS A 113 -6.94 -0.61 -17.48
N SER A 114 -7.60 -0.90 -16.37
CA SER A 114 -8.92 -1.53 -16.32
C SER A 114 -9.90 -0.52 -15.73
N PRO A 115 -10.52 0.34 -16.56
CA PRO A 115 -11.44 1.36 -16.07
C PRO A 115 -12.80 0.75 -15.71
N LEU A 116 -13.57 1.49 -14.93
CA LEU A 116 -14.92 1.11 -14.53
C LEU A 116 -15.90 1.22 -15.72
N VAL A 117 -16.76 0.21 -15.95
CA VAL A 117 -17.73 0.18 -17.06
C VAL A 117 -19.05 0.87 -16.68
N SER A 118 -19.56 1.77 -17.53
CA SER A 118 -20.78 2.56 -17.25
C SER A 118 -22.08 1.77 -17.05
N THR A 119 -22.16 0.54 -17.51
CA THR A 119 -23.36 -0.29 -17.34
C THR A 119 -23.43 -1.02 -16.00
N ILE A 120 -22.37 -0.99 -15.19
CA ILE A 120 -22.34 -1.61 -13.84
C ILE A 120 -22.36 -0.57 -12.72
N TYR A 121 -22.40 0.72 -13.07
CA TYR A 121 -22.59 1.82 -12.13
C TYR A 121 -23.72 2.74 -12.58
N THR A 122 -24.34 3.39 -11.61
CA THR A 122 -25.28 4.48 -11.87
C THR A 122 -24.49 5.78 -11.79
N GLU A 123 -24.39 6.51 -12.90
CA GLU A 123 -23.87 7.88 -12.87
C GLU A 123 -24.92 8.81 -12.24
N MET A 124 -24.46 9.66 -11.33
CA MET A 124 -25.23 10.79 -10.82
C MET A 124 -24.49 12.07 -11.11
N THR A 125 -25.06 12.89 -11.98
CA THR A 125 -24.54 14.22 -12.35
C THR A 125 -24.81 15.25 -11.26
N ASP A 126 -24.20 16.43 -11.32
CA ASP A 126 -24.58 17.58 -10.50
C ASP A 126 -24.47 17.35 -8.99
N VAL A 127 -23.50 16.54 -8.56
CA VAL A 127 -23.22 16.31 -7.15
C VAL A 127 -22.23 17.36 -6.67
N SER A 128 -22.68 18.17 -5.73
CA SER A 128 -21.87 19.15 -5.02
C SER A 128 -21.07 18.47 -3.91
N LYS A 129 -19.76 18.72 -3.95
CA LYS A 129 -18.71 18.21 -3.06
C LYS A 129 -18.07 19.41 -2.39
N THR A 130 -17.68 19.25 -1.13
CA THR A 130 -17.01 20.30 -0.36
C THR A 130 -15.77 19.71 0.29
N ALA A 131 -14.58 20.19 -0.10
CA ALA A 131 -13.32 19.68 0.41
C ALA A 131 -13.32 19.60 1.95
N GLY A 132 -12.91 18.45 2.49
CA GLY A 132 -12.93 18.15 3.92
C GLY A 132 -14.28 17.66 4.47
N SER A 133 -15.34 17.64 3.67
CA SER A 133 -16.67 17.15 4.07
C SER A 133 -16.94 15.73 3.57
N ASN A 134 -17.58 14.92 4.41
CA ASN A 134 -18.10 13.60 4.07
C ASN A 134 -19.51 13.65 3.47
N GLU A 135 -20.10 14.84 3.34
CA GLU A 135 -21.46 15.04 2.81
C GLU A 135 -21.40 15.39 1.33
N LEU A 136 -22.11 14.61 0.53
CA LEU A 136 -22.40 14.91 -0.87
C LEU A 136 -23.82 15.45 -0.96
N THR A 137 -23.99 16.53 -1.70
CA THR A 137 -25.30 17.18 -1.87
C THR A 137 -25.69 17.25 -3.34
N ARG A 138 -26.99 17.18 -3.62
CA ARG A 138 -27.55 17.32 -4.97
C ARG A 138 -28.71 18.28 -4.94
N ALA A 139 -28.76 19.21 -5.89
CA ALA A 139 -29.89 20.14 -6.03
C ALA A 139 -31.16 19.42 -6.52
N ALA A 140 -31.01 18.39 -7.36
CA ALA A 140 -32.08 17.52 -7.80
C ALA A 140 -31.98 16.16 -7.08
N GLY A 141 -33.02 15.81 -6.32
CA GLY A 141 -33.07 14.59 -5.51
C GLY A 141 -32.84 13.30 -6.31
N GLY A 142 -32.65 12.19 -5.59
CA GLY A 142 -32.47 10.87 -6.18
C GLY A 142 -31.54 9.95 -5.39
N PHE A 143 -30.95 10.41 -4.28
CA PHE A 143 -30.09 9.55 -3.48
C PHE A 143 -30.87 8.43 -2.78
N LEU A 144 -32.03 8.68 -2.18
CA LEU A 144 -32.79 7.64 -1.48
C LEU A 144 -33.33 6.56 -2.42
N THR A 145 -33.57 6.93 -3.68
CA THR A 145 -34.13 6.02 -4.69
C THR A 145 -33.07 5.25 -5.48
N ARG A 146 -31.80 5.67 -5.43
CA ARG A 146 -30.72 5.12 -6.27
C ARG A 146 -29.51 4.63 -5.50
N LEU A 147 -29.40 4.93 -4.21
CA LEU A 147 -28.31 4.50 -3.35
C LEU A 147 -28.80 3.54 -2.27
N SER A 148 -27.85 2.79 -1.73
CA SER A 148 -28.02 2.01 -0.51
C SER A 148 -26.75 2.13 0.32
N VAL A 149 -26.90 2.03 1.65
CA VAL A 149 -25.74 1.99 2.56
C VAL A 149 -24.84 0.83 2.17
N GLY A 150 -23.53 1.07 2.12
CA GLY A 150 -22.51 0.11 1.71
C GLY A 150 -22.17 0.12 0.22
N MET A 151 -22.93 0.81 -0.64
CA MET A 151 -22.57 0.97 -2.06
C MET A 151 -21.27 1.78 -2.21
N GLY A 152 -20.42 1.37 -3.16
CA GLY A 152 -19.21 2.12 -3.50
C GLY A 152 -19.54 3.36 -4.31
N ILE A 153 -18.79 4.43 -4.06
CA ILE A 153 -18.89 5.70 -4.78
C ILE A 153 -17.49 6.11 -5.25
N SER A 154 -17.39 6.51 -6.50
CA SER A 154 -16.18 7.11 -7.06
C SER A 154 -16.51 8.37 -7.86
N GLY A 155 -15.49 9.14 -8.21
CA GLY A 155 -15.62 10.33 -9.03
C GLY A 155 -14.57 11.37 -8.67
N PRO A 156 -14.46 12.45 -9.46
CA PRO A 156 -13.59 13.58 -9.15
C PRO A 156 -13.84 14.09 -7.72
N GLY A 157 -12.79 14.38 -6.97
CA GLY A 157 -12.90 14.85 -5.58
C GLY A 157 -13.43 13.83 -4.56
N VAL A 158 -13.82 12.62 -4.97
CA VAL A 158 -14.25 11.54 -4.07
C VAL A 158 -13.08 10.58 -3.85
N PRO A 159 -12.64 10.35 -2.60
CA PRO A 159 -11.57 9.40 -2.33
C PRO A 159 -11.86 8.00 -2.88
N VAL A 160 -10.83 7.38 -3.45
CA VAL A 160 -10.87 5.98 -3.87
C VAL A 160 -11.23 5.11 -2.65
N GLY A 161 -12.24 4.24 -2.79
CA GLY A 161 -12.72 3.42 -1.67
C GLY A 161 -13.91 3.96 -0.91
N SER A 162 -14.39 5.15 -1.24
CA SER A 162 -15.55 5.73 -0.58
C SER A 162 -16.78 4.84 -0.73
N ILE A 163 -17.46 4.59 0.39
CA ILE A 163 -18.76 3.91 0.41
C ILE A 163 -19.83 4.82 1.00
N VAL A 164 -21.09 4.60 0.64
CA VAL A 164 -22.24 5.23 1.30
C VAL A 164 -22.32 4.74 2.74
N THR A 165 -22.19 5.66 3.70
CA THR A 165 -22.34 5.34 5.12
C THR A 165 -23.74 5.66 5.63
N GLN A 166 -24.38 6.68 5.08
CA GLN A 166 -25.73 7.09 5.48
C GLN A 166 -26.45 7.83 4.36
N LEU A 167 -27.73 7.49 4.16
CA LEU A 167 -28.64 8.28 3.33
C LEU A 167 -29.42 9.22 4.24
N VAL A 168 -29.05 10.51 4.25
CA VAL A 168 -29.64 11.51 5.15
C VAL A 168 -30.99 11.99 4.60
N SER A 169 -31.05 12.22 3.28
CA SER A 169 -32.27 12.58 2.56
C SER A 169 -32.11 12.24 1.08
N ASP A 170 -33.12 12.55 0.27
CA ASP A 170 -33.02 12.35 -1.18
C ASP A 170 -32.00 13.30 -1.85
N PHE A 171 -31.53 14.31 -1.12
CA PHE A 171 -30.61 15.36 -1.56
C PHE A 171 -29.24 15.29 -0.89
N ILE A 172 -29.10 14.54 0.21
CA ILE A 172 -27.88 14.48 1.02
C ILE A 172 -27.52 13.03 1.33
N VAL A 173 -26.28 12.66 1.01
CA VAL A 173 -25.70 11.37 1.37
C VAL A 173 -24.36 11.59 2.08
N LYS A 174 -24.07 10.74 3.08
CA LYS A 174 -22.75 10.67 3.72
C LYS A 174 -21.95 9.52 3.13
N ILE A 175 -20.68 9.80 2.87
CA ILE A 175 -19.70 8.81 2.44
C ILE A 175 -18.67 8.55 3.55
N SER A 176 -17.92 7.46 3.42
CA SER A 176 -16.95 7.04 4.43
C SER A 176 -15.74 7.96 4.56
N PHE A 177 -15.43 8.74 3.52
CA PHE A 177 -14.24 9.58 3.47
C PHE A 177 -14.55 11.02 3.04
N PRO A 178 -13.83 12.01 3.59
CA PRO A 178 -14.03 13.40 3.20
C PRO A 178 -13.59 13.65 1.77
N THR A 179 -14.40 14.39 1.03
CA THR A 179 -14.06 14.80 -0.33
C THR A 179 -12.79 15.66 -0.35
N THR A 180 -12.00 15.53 -1.40
CA THR A 180 -10.70 16.22 -1.53
C THR A 180 -10.79 17.54 -2.28
N LEU A 181 -11.93 17.82 -2.93
CA LEU A 181 -12.16 19.01 -3.76
C LEU A 181 -13.54 19.60 -3.49
N THR A 182 -13.63 20.93 -3.61
CA THR A 182 -14.91 21.65 -3.61
C THR A 182 -15.32 21.90 -5.06
N GLU A 183 -16.35 21.21 -5.53
CA GLU A 183 -16.80 21.28 -6.92
C GLU A 183 -18.20 20.69 -7.11
N VAL A 184 -18.81 20.94 -8.26
CA VAL A 184 -19.99 20.23 -8.74
C VAL A 184 -19.59 19.37 -9.92
N SER A 185 -19.70 18.05 -9.78
CA SER A 185 -19.31 17.11 -10.83
C SER A 185 -20.05 15.79 -10.67
N SER A 186 -19.92 14.89 -11.65
CA SER A 186 -20.53 13.56 -11.56
C SER A 186 -19.90 12.72 -10.44
N ILE A 187 -20.69 11.81 -9.88
CA ILE A 187 -20.21 10.65 -9.14
C ILE A 187 -20.72 9.37 -9.81
N TYR A 188 -20.00 8.28 -9.61
CA TYR A 188 -20.31 6.97 -10.11
C TYR A 188 -20.61 6.05 -8.94
N VAL A 189 -21.82 5.48 -8.94
CA VAL A 189 -22.30 4.63 -7.85
C VAL A 189 -22.29 3.21 -8.29
N ILE A 190 -21.51 2.41 -7.58
CA ILE A 190 -21.29 1.02 -7.91
C ILE A 190 -22.17 0.19 -6.99
N GLY A 191 -23.10 -0.58 -7.57
CA GLY A 191 -23.89 -1.54 -6.81
C GLY A 191 -23.03 -2.68 -6.24
N ASN A 192 -23.63 -3.56 -5.44
CA ASN A 192 -23.03 -4.83 -4.99
C ASN A 192 -22.90 -5.84 -6.15
N SER A 193 -22.33 -5.45 -7.29
CA SER A 193 -22.08 -6.41 -8.36
C SER A 193 -20.77 -7.14 -8.07
N ASP A 194 -20.85 -8.47 -7.91
CA ASP A 194 -19.74 -9.43 -7.83
C ASP A 194 -18.87 -9.52 -9.11
N ALA A 195 -18.84 -8.45 -9.91
CA ALA A 195 -18.34 -8.47 -11.27
C ALA A 195 -16.83 -8.27 -11.31
N ILE A 196 -16.08 -9.37 -11.33
CA ILE A 196 -14.75 -9.39 -11.93
C ILE A 196 -14.89 -8.92 -13.38
N GLN A 197 -14.29 -7.79 -13.73
CA GLN A 197 -14.38 -7.21 -15.07
C GLN A 197 -13.28 -7.73 -15.97
N SER A 198 -12.07 -7.86 -15.44
CA SER A 198 -10.90 -8.27 -16.18
C SER A 198 -10.04 -9.22 -15.34
N ILE A 199 -9.48 -10.23 -16.01
CA ILE A 199 -8.45 -11.13 -15.48
C ILE A 199 -7.26 -11.03 -16.43
N LEU A 200 -6.14 -10.55 -15.89
CA LEU A 200 -4.94 -10.29 -16.65
C LEU A 200 -3.78 -11.14 -16.14
N HIS A 201 -3.15 -11.85 -17.04
CA HIS A 201 -1.93 -12.63 -16.85
C HIS A 201 -0.78 -11.89 -17.52
N VAL A 202 0.25 -11.53 -16.76
CA VAL A 202 1.43 -10.80 -17.24
C VAL A 202 2.66 -11.62 -16.94
N GLN A 203 3.44 -11.95 -17.97
CA GLN A 203 4.62 -12.79 -17.84
C GLN A 203 5.80 -12.22 -18.64
N ASP A 204 7.00 -12.27 -18.04
CA ASP A 204 8.28 -11.93 -18.68
C ASP A 204 8.24 -10.55 -19.40
N THR A 205 7.49 -9.62 -18.81
CA THR A 205 7.10 -8.35 -19.43
C THR A 205 7.80 -7.16 -18.76
N GLU A 206 8.09 -6.12 -19.54
CA GLU A 206 8.67 -4.86 -19.04
C GLU A 206 7.70 -3.69 -19.28
N ILE A 207 7.32 -3.00 -18.21
CA ILE A 207 6.45 -1.83 -18.25
C ILE A 207 7.23 -0.66 -17.68
N ILE A 208 7.70 0.22 -18.55
CA ILE A 208 8.70 1.22 -18.18
C ILE A 208 8.41 2.59 -18.76
N GLN A 209 8.75 3.65 -18.02
CA GLN A 209 8.76 5.03 -18.54
C GLN A 209 7.41 5.53 -19.06
N ASN A 210 6.31 5.11 -18.44
CA ASN A 210 4.98 5.63 -18.74
C ASN A 210 4.61 6.77 -17.77
N GLY A 211 3.86 7.76 -18.23
CA GLY A 211 3.50 8.95 -17.44
C GLY A 211 2.45 8.69 -16.36
N GLY A 212 1.64 7.62 -16.51
CA GLY A 212 0.68 7.15 -15.51
C GLY A 212 1.15 5.94 -14.72
N TYR A 213 0.21 5.11 -14.27
CA TYR A 213 0.48 3.82 -13.66
C TYR A 213 1.08 2.84 -14.66
N GLY A 214 1.98 1.97 -14.20
CA GLY A 214 2.36 0.79 -14.97
C GLY A 214 1.16 -0.12 -15.24
N ILE A 215 0.43 -0.47 -14.17
CA ILE A 215 -0.83 -1.22 -14.23
C ILE A 215 -1.82 -0.58 -13.26
N ALA A 216 -3.02 -0.25 -13.73
CA ALA A 216 -4.07 0.31 -12.89
C ALA A 216 -5.40 -0.44 -13.02
N GLY A 217 -5.83 -1.07 -11.93
CA GLY A 217 -7.19 -1.55 -11.74
C GLY A 217 -8.04 -0.52 -10.99
N TYR A 218 -8.66 0.43 -11.68
CA TYR A 218 -9.49 1.50 -11.08
C TYR A 218 -10.87 1.02 -10.60
N SER A 219 -10.99 -0.27 -10.30
CA SER A 219 -12.26 -0.96 -10.10
C SER A 219 -12.15 -1.83 -8.85
N GLY A 220 -13.07 -1.67 -7.90
CA GLY A 220 -13.06 -2.35 -6.59
C GLY A 220 -13.27 -3.86 -6.64
N LEU A 221 -13.50 -4.41 -7.83
CA LEU A 221 -13.50 -5.83 -8.17
C LEU A 221 -13.03 -6.09 -9.62
N GLY A 222 -12.58 -5.08 -10.38
CA GLY A 222 -12.53 -5.20 -11.86
C GLY A 222 -11.20 -5.61 -12.48
N LEU A 223 -10.13 -5.81 -11.70
CA LEU A 223 -8.90 -6.42 -12.23
C LEU A 223 -8.36 -7.45 -11.24
N ILE A 224 -8.38 -8.71 -11.64
CA ILE A 224 -7.54 -9.76 -11.05
C ILE A 224 -6.24 -9.82 -11.84
N LEU A 225 -5.11 -9.70 -11.14
CA LEU A 225 -3.79 -9.70 -11.75
C LEU A 225 -3.03 -10.97 -11.37
N TYR A 226 -2.62 -11.74 -12.37
CA TYR A 226 -1.59 -12.76 -12.25
C TYR A 226 -0.32 -12.23 -12.90
N TRP A 227 0.78 -12.20 -12.15
CA TRP A 227 2.06 -11.68 -12.60
C TRP A 227 3.14 -12.73 -12.40
N LYS A 228 4.00 -12.89 -13.40
CA LYS A 228 5.25 -13.64 -13.30
C LYS A 228 6.44 -12.91 -13.92
N ASN A 229 7.57 -12.84 -13.21
CA ASN A 229 8.86 -12.34 -13.74
C ASN A 229 8.75 -11.01 -14.52
N THR A 230 7.90 -10.10 -14.06
CA THR A 230 7.60 -8.85 -14.75
C THR A 230 8.31 -7.68 -14.09
N LYS A 231 8.55 -6.61 -14.83
CA LYS A 231 9.24 -5.41 -14.36
C LYS A 231 8.35 -4.20 -14.56
N VAL A 232 8.05 -3.46 -13.50
CA VAL A 232 7.34 -2.17 -13.53
C VAL A 232 8.28 -1.09 -12.98
N GLN A 233 8.87 -0.29 -13.87
CA GLN A 233 9.90 0.67 -13.46
C GLN A 233 9.74 2.07 -14.06
N ALA A 234 10.04 3.10 -13.25
CA ALA A 234 10.13 4.49 -13.70
C ALA A 234 8.86 5.00 -14.37
N ASN A 235 7.70 4.52 -13.91
CA ASN A 235 6.40 5.04 -14.33
C ASN A 235 5.95 6.15 -13.37
N GLY A 236 5.03 7.01 -13.83
CA GLY A 236 4.47 8.09 -13.03
C GLY A 236 3.79 7.59 -11.75
N ALA A 237 3.25 6.37 -11.77
CA ALA A 237 2.86 5.60 -10.60
C ALA A 237 3.12 4.10 -10.82
N GLY A 238 3.15 3.31 -9.74
CA GLY A 238 3.50 1.89 -9.82
C GLY A 238 2.33 1.01 -10.28
N VAL A 239 1.87 0.12 -9.40
CA VAL A 239 0.78 -0.82 -9.64
C VAL A 239 -0.37 -0.52 -8.71
N LEU A 240 -1.58 -0.36 -9.24
CA LEU A 240 -2.82 -0.22 -8.47
C LEU A 240 -3.68 -1.49 -8.63
N ILE A 241 -3.92 -2.17 -7.52
CA ILE A 241 -4.78 -3.35 -7.42
C ILE A 241 -6.11 -2.96 -6.76
N GLY A 242 -7.20 -3.33 -7.44
CA GLY A 242 -8.56 -3.08 -6.97
C GLY A 242 -9.40 -4.32 -6.66
N SER A 243 -8.98 -5.55 -7.00
CA SER A 243 -9.73 -6.80 -6.69
C SER A 243 -8.91 -7.89 -6.01
N GLY A 244 -7.74 -8.18 -6.56
CA GLY A 244 -6.85 -9.21 -6.05
C GLY A 244 -5.68 -9.43 -6.99
N ALA A 245 -4.59 -9.95 -6.45
CA ALA A 245 -3.42 -10.23 -7.26
C ALA A 245 -2.61 -11.40 -6.71
N ASP A 246 -2.01 -12.16 -7.62
CA ASP A 246 -0.93 -13.10 -7.34
C ASP A 246 0.29 -12.70 -8.19
N ILE A 247 1.32 -12.23 -7.50
CA ILE A 247 2.52 -11.62 -8.08
C ILE A 247 3.71 -12.48 -7.68
N ASP A 248 4.42 -13.08 -8.64
CA ASP A 248 5.59 -13.93 -8.39
C ASP A 248 6.80 -13.52 -9.25
N GLY A 249 7.85 -13.04 -8.61
CA GLY A 249 9.13 -12.73 -9.25
C GLY A 249 9.12 -11.43 -10.06
N GLY A 250 10.22 -10.68 -10.03
CA GLY A 250 10.39 -9.45 -10.80
C GLY A 250 10.68 -8.21 -9.96
N VAL A 251 10.43 -7.03 -10.52
CA VAL A 251 10.87 -5.75 -9.95
C VAL A 251 9.78 -4.67 -10.04
N ILE A 252 9.56 -3.94 -8.96
CA ILE A 252 8.73 -2.72 -8.92
C ILE A 252 9.61 -1.57 -8.40
N ALA A 253 10.08 -0.70 -9.30
CA ALA A 253 11.13 0.25 -8.95
C ALA A 253 10.98 1.66 -9.50
N GLY A 254 11.46 2.67 -8.77
CA GLY A 254 11.57 4.05 -9.25
C GLY A 254 10.25 4.69 -9.69
N ASN A 255 9.10 4.15 -9.27
CA ASN A 255 7.80 4.66 -9.68
C ASN A 255 7.34 5.80 -8.74
N GLY A 256 6.47 6.68 -9.22
CA GLY A 256 5.86 7.71 -8.37
C GLY A 256 6.54 9.08 -8.38
N THR A 257 7.51 9.33 -9.26
CA THR A 257 8.28 10.60 -9.34
C THR A 257 7.39 11.86 -9.47
N ALA A 258 6.24 11.71 -10.12
CA ALA A 258 5.27 12.79 -10.37
C ALA A 258 3.99 12.66 -9.52
N ALA A 259 3.90 11.64 -8.67
CA ALA A 259 2.76 11.38 -7.81
C ALA A 259 3.05 11.83 -6.36
N SER A 260 2.00 12.09 -5.59
CA SER A 260 2.10 12.45 -4.16
C SER A 260 1.24 11.54 -3.29
N GLY A 261 1.57 11.48 -2.00
CA GLY A 261 0.81 10.72 -1.00
C GLY A 261 0.70 9.23 -1.33
N ASP A 262 -0.53 8.69 -1.24
CA ASP A 262 -0.79 7.26 -1.49
C ASP A 262 -0.51 6.84 -2.94
N GLN A 263 -0.62 7.77 -3.89
CA GLN A 263 -0.47 7.48 -5.33
C GLN A 263 0.98 7.23 -5.75
N ALA A 264 1.94 7.65 -4.92
CA ALA A 264 3.37 7.44 -5.17
C ALA A 264 3.88 6.05 -4.72
N ALA A 265 3.00 5.16 -4.26
CA ALA A 265 3.39 3.81 -3.87
C ALA A 265 3.80 2.94 -5.08
N GLY A 266 4.80 2.08 -4.89
CA GLY A 266 5.21 1.10 -5.90
C GLY A 266 4.11 0.07 -6.17
N LEU A 267 3.51 -0.48 -5.13
CA LEU A 267 2.30 -1.30 -5.21
C LEU A 267 1.26 -0.74 -4.25
N ARG A 268 0.05 -0.48 -4.73
CA ARG A 268 -1.06 0.01 -3.94
C ARG A 268 -2.25 -0.94 -4.06
N VAL A 269 -2.76 -1.39 -2.92
CA VAL A 269 -4.02 -2.12 -2.81
C VAL A 269 -5.04 -1.20 -2.17
N ALA A 270 -6.03 -0.81 -2.97
CA ALA A 270 -7.11 0.07 -2.55
C ALA A 270 -8.46 -0.62 -2.75
N ARG A 271 -9.40 -0.38 -1.84
CA ARG A 271 -10.80 -0.80 -2.01
C ARG A 271 -11.48 0.19 -2.91
N ILE A 272 -12.45 -0.27 -3.68
CA ILE A 272 -13.53 0.61 -4.17
C ILE A 272 -14.91 0.09 -3.73
N ASN A 273 -15.05 -1.22 -3.40
CA ASN A 273 -16.30 -1.85 -2.96
C ASN A 273 -16.14 -2.87 -1.80
N SER A 274 -17.25 -3.38 -1.26
CA SER A 274 -17.33 -4.15 -0.01
C SER A 274 -16.65 -5.54 0.04
N GLY A 275 -16.14 -6.09 -1.07
CA GLY A 275 -15.60 -7.46 -1.13
C GLY A 275 -14.22 -7.68 -0.48
N PRO A 276 -13.90 -8.92 -0.06
CA PRO A 276 -12.59 -9.26 0.47
C PRO A 276 -11.53 -9.22 -0.63
N GLN A 277 -10.39 -8.58 -0.34
CA GLN A 277 -9.25 -8.49 -1.26
C GLN A 277 -8.20 -9.52 -0.83
N ASN A 278 -7.72 -10.31 -1.79
CA ASN A 278 -6.65 -11.27 -1.57
C ASN A 278 -5.41 -10.85 -2.34
N LEU A 279 -4.27 -10.89 -1.67
CA LEU A 279 -2.98 -10.51 -2.24
C LEU A 279 -1.94 -11.58 -1.93
N SER A 280 -1.24 -12.04 -2.96
CA SER A 280 0.00 -12.81 -2.86
C SER A 280 1.10 -12.06 -3.60
N VAL A 281 2.20 -11.74 -2.93
CA VAL A 281 3.38 -11.10 -3.51
C VAL A 281 4.61 -11.89 -3.10
N ARG A 282 5.32 -12.46 -4.07
CA ARG A 282 6.43 -13.37 -3.84
C ARG A 282 7.64 -12.96 -4.65
N LYS A 283 8.83 -12.98 -4.04
CA LYS A 283 10.11 -12.80 -4.74
C LYS A 283 10.21 -11.51 -5.55
N ILE A 284 9.57 -10.43 -5.09
CA ILE A 284 9.64 -9.11 -5.74
C ILE A 284 10.70 -8.26 -5.08
N GLU A 285 11.51 -7.61 -5.90
CA GLU A 285 12.35 -6.49 -5.48
C GLU A 285 11.59 -5.17 -5.66
N PHE A 286 11.36 -4.49 -4.55
CA PHE A 286 10.86 -3.14 -4.49
C PHE A 286 12.02 -2.19 -4.24
N ASP A 287 12.26 -1.27 -5.17
CA ASP A 287 13.45 -0.42 -5.15
C ASP A 287 13.12 1.04 -5.49
N SER A 288 13.46 1.99 -4.61
CA SER A 288 13.40 3.42 -4.92
C SER A 288 12.04 3.99 -5.35
N ASN A 289 10.91 3.39 -4.96
CA ASN A 289 9.59 3.99 -5.23
C ASN A 289 9.38 5.27 -4.37
N TYR A 290 8.67 6.28 -4.87
CA TYR A 290 8.70 7.61 -4.23
C TYR A 290 7.95 7.70 -2.90
N GLY A 291 6.77 7.07 -2.78
CA GLY A 291 5.92 7.18 -1.59
C GLY A 291 6.13 6.07 -0.57
N ALA A 292 5.80 4.84 -0.96
CA ALA A 292 6.01 3.62 -0.19
C ALA A 292 6.35 2.48 -1.16
N GLN A 293 7.00 1.42 -0.69
CA GLN A 293 7.19 0.25 -1.55
C GLN A 293 5.86 -0.45 -1.81
N ILE A 294 5.12 -0.75 -0.74
CA ILE A 294 3.76 -1.29 -0.79
C ILE A 294 2.87 -0.45 0.12
N ARG A 295 1.64 -0.24 -0.33
CA ARG A 295 0.55 0.34 0.47
C ARG A 295 -0.69 -0.54 0.41
N LEU A 296 -1.18 -0.93 1.58
CA LEU A 296 -2.32 -1.82 1.79
C LEU A 296 -3.37 -1.04 2.56
N GLU A 297 -4.41 -0.55 1.86
CA GLU A 297 -5.49 0.21 2.50
C GLU A 297 -6.63 -0.72 2.90
N TYR A 298 -6.90 -1.74 2.09
CA TYR A 298 -7.99 -2.67 2.33
C TYR A 298 -7.62 -4.06 1.83
N LEU A 299 -7.32 -4.95 2.77
CA LEU A 299 -6.87 -6.30 2.46
C LEU A 299 -7.44 -7.27 3.48
N THR A 300 -7.98 -8.39 3.01
CA THR A 300 -8.58 -9.41 3.89
C THR A 300 -7.62 -10.56 4.16
N ASN A 301 -6.89 -10.99 3.14
CA ASN A 301 -5.83 -11.98 3.28
C ASN A 301 -4.63 -11.57 2.43
N GLY A 302 -3.47 -11.49 3.05
CA GLY A 302 -2.22 -11.12 2.40
C GLY A 302 -1.12 -12.14 2.68
N LEU A 303 -0.39 -12.54 1.64
CA LEU A 303 0.91 -13.20 1.76
C LEU A 303 1.94 -12.33 1.03
N ILE A 304 3.02 -11.98 1.72
CA ILE A 304 4.17 -11.29 1.15
C ILE A 304 5.40 -12.10 1.51
N GLU A 305 6.01 -12.79 0.56
CA GLU A 305 7.05 -13.78 0.83
C GLU A 305 8.32 -13.47 0.03
N GLN A 306 9.49 -13.61 0.64
CA GLN A 306 10.79 -13.49 -0.04
C GLN A 306 10.97 -12.16 -0.82
N CYS A 307 10.27 -11.11 -0.39
CA CYS A 307 10.36 -9.80 -1.02
C CYS A 307 11.54 -9.00 -0.48
N ARG A 308 12.09 -8.11 -1.31
CA ARG A 308 13.15 -7.17 -0.92
C ARG A 308 12.61 -5.75 -1.01
N PHE A 309 12.74 -4.98 0.05
CA PHE A 309 12.33 -3.58 0.13
C PHE A 309 13.58 -2.72 0.28
N ILE A 310 13.95 -1.95 -0.75
CA ILE A 310 15.21 -1.21 -0.80
C ILE A 310 14.92 0.29 -0.90
N SER A 311 15.35 1.03 0.11
CA SER A 311 15.25 2.48 0.18
C SER A 311 16.61 3.14 0.07
N HIS A 312 16.65 4.26 -0.64
CA HIS A 312 17.87 5.02 -0.92
C HIS A 312 17.76 6.44 -0.41
N LEU A 313 18.88 7.14 -0.30
CA LEU A 313 18.83 8.59 -0.21
C LEU A 313 18.33 9.17 -1.52
N ASP A 314 17.44 10.15 -1.42
CA ASP A 314 17.05 11.00 -2.53
C ASP A 314 18.30 11.55 -3.22
N GLY A 315 18.49 11.22 -4.50
CA GLY A 315 19.63 11.70 -5.28
C GLY A 315 19.67 13.22 -5.45
N GLN A 316 18.54 13.92 -5.25
CA GLN A 316 18.47 15.38 -5.35
C GLN A 316 18.83 16.06 -4.03
N THR A 317 18.20 15.66 -2.92
CA THR A 317 18.40 16.32 -1.62
C THR A 317 19.49 15.69 -0.77
N ASN A 318 19.80 14.40 -0.97
CA ASN A 318 20.69 13.58 -0.15
C ASN A 318 20.38 13.58 1.36
N THR A 319 19.17 14.00 1.75
CA THR A 319 18.77 14.15 3.16
C THR A 319 17.58 13.27 3.54
N THR A 320 16.78 12.85 2.54
CA THR A 320 15.52 12.11 2.75
C THR A 320 15.61 10.72 2.14
N MET A 321 15.06 9.72 2.83
CA MET A 321 14.94 8.36 2.29
C MET A 321 13.78 8.25 1.30
N ILE A 322 14.00 7.60 0.16
CA ILE A 322 12.99 7.35 -0.88
C ILE A 322 12.88 5.83 -1.15
N PRO A 323 11.71 5.22 -0.88
CA PRO A 323 10.69 5.72 0.03
C PRO A 323 11.21 5.64 1.47
N ASN A 324 10.71 6.47 2.37
CA ASN A 324 10.98 6.30 3.80
C ASN A 324 10.13 5.18 4.43
N LYS A 325 9.27 4.52 3.67
CA LYS A 325 8.38 3.44 4.13
C LYS A 325 8.44 2.21 3.23
N GLY A 326 8.66 1.03 3.82
CA GLY A 326 8.57 -0.26 3.15
C GLY A 326 7.12 -0.64 2.86
N VAL A 327 6.49 -1.32 3.81
CA VAL A 327 5.08 -1.72 3.75
C VAL A 327 4.24 -0.82 4.64
N VAL A 328 3.24 -0.17 4.03
CA VAL A 328 2.27 0.66 4.73
C VAL A 328 0.94 -0.07 4.81
N PHE A 329 0.41 -0.21 6.02
CA PHE A 329 -0.97 -0.63 6.27
C PHE A 329 -1.77 0.65 6.56
N GLY A 330 -2.50 1.18 5.60
CA GLY A 330 -3.20 2.45 5.76
C GLY A 330 -3.18 3.36 4.54
N GLY A 331 -4.15 4.29 4.48
CA GLY A 331 -4.25 5.35 3.48
C GLY A 331 -4.16 6.74 4.10
N THR A 332 -3.82 7.74 3.30
CA THR A 332 -3.92 9.17 3.67
C THR A 332 -5.34 9.71 3.59
N LEU A 333 -6.25 9.00 2.90
CA LEU A 333 -7.60 9.50 2.59
C LEU A 333 -8.71 8.86 3.43
N GLY A 334 -8.38 8.07 4.47
CA GLY A 334 -9.36 7.61 5.44
C GLY A 334 -9.06 6.27 6.13
N ALA A 335 -10.03 5.79 6.91
CA ALA A 335 -9.91 4.58 7.72
C ALA A 335 -9.71 3.32 6.85
N ALA A 336 -8.51 2.76 6.94
CA ALA A 336 -8.13 1.49 6.33
C ALA A 336 -8.71 0.28 7.09
N ALA A 337 -8.83 -0.86 6.42
CA ALA A 337 -9.19 -2.12 7.08
C ALA A 337 -8.33 -3.25 6.50
N VAL A 338 -7.31 -3.67 7.26
CA VAL A 338 -6.42 -4.76 6.87
C VAL A 338 -6.49 -5.89 7.89
N ALA A 339 -6.74 -7.09 7.40
CA ALA A 339 -6.76 -8.31 8.18
C ALA A 339 -5.84 -9.35 7.58
N THR A 340 -5.31 -10.23 8.44
CA THR A 340 -4.65 -11.49 8.09
C THR A 340 -3.57 -11.31 7.02
N VAL A 341 -2.46 -10.68 7.38
CA VAL A 341 -1.32 -10.50 6.48
C VAL A 341 -0.12 -11.22 7.06
N ILE A 342 0.51 -12.07 6.26
CA ILE A 342 1.73 -12.77 6.62
C ILE A 342 2.85 -12.28 5.73
N LEU A 343 3.91 -11.75 6.35
CA LEU A 343 5.16 -11.39 5.69
C LEU A 343 6.20 -12.44 6.06
N GLU A 344 6.68 -13.23 5.11
CA GLU A 344 7.64 -14.32 5.36
C GLU A 344 8.96 -14.06 4.64
N GLN A 345 10.09 -14.24 5.32
CA GLN A 345 11.43 -14.19 4.71
C GLN A 345 11.71 -12.90 3.91
N CYS A 346 11.09 -11.79 4.30
CA CYS A 346 11.24 -10.50 3.61
C CYS A 346 12.49 -9.76 4.09
N SER A 347 13.19 -9.07 3.20
CA SER A 347 14.32 -8.20 3.56
C SER A 347 13.96 -6.73 3.45
N PHE A 348 14.31 -5.94 4.46
CA PHE A 348 14.13 -4.49 4.49
C PHE A 348 15.49 -3.82 4.54
N ARG A 349 15.85 -3.09 3.49
CA ARG A 349 17.18 -2.54 3.26
C ARG A 349 17.13 -1.01 3.14
N ALA A 350 17.88 -0.31 3.98
CA ALA A 350 18.14 1.12 3.84
C ALA A 350 19.62 1.33 3.44
N ASP A 351 19.86 1.85 2.23
CA ASP A 351 21.21 2.00 1.65
C ASP A 351 22.00 3.20 2.17
N ALA A 352 21.35 4.05 2.96
CA ALA A 352 21.95 5.02 3.85
C ALA A 352 20.89 5.47 4.87
N GLN A 353 21.26 6.30 5.86
CA GLN A 353 20.29 7.02 6.68
C GLN A 353 20.51 8.52 6.54
N GLY A 354 19.47 9.21 6.08
CA GLY A 354 19.33 10.65 6.19
C GLY A 354 18.71 11.05 7.54
N GLY A 355 18.27 12.30 7.68
CA GLY A 355 17.66 12.79 8.93
C GLY A 355 16.30 12.16 9.26
N ILE A 356 15.66 11.48 8.30
CA ILE A 356 14.37 10.80 8.47
C ILE A 356 14.61 9.29 8.46
N ALA A 357 14.19 8.61 9.53
CA ALA A 357 14.30 7.16 9.65
C ALA A 357 13.47 6.43 8.58
N TYR A 358 13.97 5.26 8.17
CA TYR A 358 13.23 4.33 7.31
C TYR A 358 12.37 3.40 8.18
N ASP A 359 11.07 3.37 7.89
CA ASP A 359 10.11 2.47 8.53
C ASP A 359 9.85 1.29 7.58
N GLY A 360 10.39 0.11 7.87
CA GLY A 360 10.08 -1.05 7.01
C GLY A 360 8.61 -1.45 7.07
N ILE A 361 7.98 -1.32 8.24
CA ILE A 361 6.54 -1.55 8.42
C ILE A 361 5.92 -0.36 9.16
N TYR A 362 4.91 0.23 8.54
CA TYR A 362 4.19 1.38 9.06
C TYR A 362 2.69 1.10 9.12
N LEU A 363 2.08 1.22 10.30
CA LEU A 363 0.62 1.23 10.46
C LEU A 363 0.12 2.67 10.43
N GLY A 364 -0.77 2.97 9.50
CA GLY A 364 -1.35 4.30 9.31
C GLY A 364 -2.24 4.72 10.46
N ASP A 365 -2.34 6.04 10.65
CA ASP A 365 -2.96 6.65 11.84
C ASP A 365 -4.47 6.39 11.94
N THR A 366 -5.15 6.06 10.83
CA THR A 366 -6.58 5.76 10.81
C THR A 366 -6.87 4.42 10.13
N GLY A 367 -7.37 3.45 10.89
CA GLY A 367 -7.76 2.15 10.35
C GLY A 367 -7.96 1.07 11.39
N THR A 368 -8.32 -0.13 10.95
CA THR A 368 -8.35 -1.37 11.75
C THR A 368 -7.36 -2.35 11.16
N TYR A 369 -6.43 -2.82 11.99
CA TYR A 369 -5.36 -3.75 11.58
C TYR A 369 -5.40 -5.00 12.45
N ASN A 370 -5.60 -6.17 11.85
CA ASN A 370 -5.77 -7.43 12.54
C ASN A 370 -4.86 -8.53 11.99
N ASN A 371 -4.31 -9.39 12.84
CA ASN A 371 -3.59 -10.60 12.47
C ASN A 371 -2.45 -10.35 11.46
N ILE A 372 -1.65 -9.31 11.69
CA ILE A 372 -0.46 -9.03 10.88
C ILE A 372 0.71 -9.78 11.51
N THR A 373 1.31 -10.68 10.75
CA THR A 373 2.47 -11.48 11.15
C THR A 373 3.64 -11.17 10.24
N VAL A 374 4.82 -10.97 10.82
CA VAL A 374 6.09 -10.87 10.12
C VAL A 374 6.98 -11.97 10.67
N ASP A 375 7.33 -12.92 9.83
CA ASP A 375 8.09 -14.11 10.18
C ASP A 375 9.44 -14.10 9.45
N ASN A 376 10.52 -14.29 10.21
CA ASN A 376 11.89 -14.31 9.71
C ASN A 376 12.27 -13.12 8.80
N PRO A 377 11.99 -11.85 9.17
CA PRO A 377 12.45 -10.72 8.40
C PRO A 377 13.98 -10.60 8.48
N THR A 378 14.58 -10.05 7.43
CA THR A 378 15.99 -9.64 7.43
C THR A 378 16.08 -8.12 7.33
N TRP A 379 16.48 -7.46 8.41
CA TRP A 379 16.70 -6.01 8.42
C TRP A 379 18.15 -5.71 8.04
N ILE A 380 18.35 -4.82 7.08
CA ILE A 380 19.67 -4.38 6.61
C ILE A 380 19.66 -2.86 6.64
N THR A 381 20.62 -2.25 7.33
CA THR A 381 20.86 -0.83 7.15
C THR A 381 22.34 -0.60 6.98
N LEU A 382 22.68 0.08 5.89
CA LEU A 382 24.04 0.46 5.62
C LEU A 382 24.28 1.76 6.37
N THR A 383 25.16 1.73 7.38
CA THR A 383 25.62 2.94 8.05
C THR A 383 26.30 3.82 7.00
N ALA A 384 25.90 5.09 6.90
CA ALA A 384 26.61 6.02 6.03
C ALA A 384 28.08 6.04 6.48
N PRO A 385 29.05 5.69 5.62
CA PRO A 385 30.41 6.14 5.90
C PRO A 385 30.32 7.65 5.78
N ASN A 386 30.77 8.40 6.79
CA ASN A 386 30.90 9.85 6.70
C ASN A 386 31.78 10.22 5.50
N GLN A 387 31.25 10.28 4.28
CA GLN A 387 31.93 10.73 3.08
C GLN A 387 31.01 10.72 1.86
N LYS A 388 30.89 11.91 1.25
CA LYS A 388 30.50 12.08 -0.16
C LYS A 388 31.14 10.97 -1.01
N LYS A 389 30.35 10.23 -1.77
CA LYS A 389 30.85 9.50 -2.95
C LYS A 389 29.94 9.72 -4.15
N PHE A 390 30.37 10.68 -4.98
CA PHE A 390 30.28 10.51 -6.42
C PHE A 390 31.06 9.24 -6.78
N ASN A 391 30.40 8.13 -7.13
CA ASN A 391 30.99 7.21 -8.10
C ASN A 391 29.97 6.25 -8.73
N LYS A 392 30.19 5.99 -10.02
CA LYS A 392 29.25 5.47 -11.02
C LYS A 392 29.26 3.93 -11.16
N TYR A 393 29.69 3.19 -10.13
CA TYR A 393 29.80 1.73 -10.17
C TYR A 393 29.30 1.08 -8.86
N PRO A 394 28.65 -0.11 -8.92
CA PRO A 394 28.09 -0.78 -7.75
C PRO A 394 29.20 -1.17 -6.77
N HIS A 395 29.10 -0.72 -5.51
CA HIS A 395 30.12 -0.98 -4.49
C HIS A 395 29.95 -2.40 -3.93
N ALA A 396 31.02 -3.18 -3.92
CA ALA A 396 31.11 -4.41 -3.14
C ALA A 396 31.21 -4.04 -1.65
N ASP A 397 30.36 -4.65 -0.83
CA ASP A 397 30.43 -4.73 0.63
C ASP A 397 30.59 -3.42 1.43
N ALA A 398 29.46 -2.93 1.94
CA ALA A 398 29.46 -2.07 3.13
C ALA A 398 29.76 -2.93 4.36
N ASN A 399 30.94 -2.74 4.95
CA ASN A 399 31.59 -3.54 6.00
C ASN A 399 30.92 -3.53 7.40
N THR A 400 29.62 -3.28 7.49
CA THR A 400 28.86 -3.45 8.73
C THR A 400 27.44 -3.85 8.35
N ARG A 401 27.17 -5.15 8.39
CA ARG A 401 25.82 -5.71 8.19
C ARG A 401 25.28 -6.08 9.56
N MET A 402 24.27 -5.36 10.04
CA MET A 402 23.45 -5.85 11.15
C MET A 402 22.43 -6.81 10.57
N TYR A 403 22.37 -8.03 11.10
CA TYR A 403 21.33 -9.01 10.78
C TYR A 403 20.43 -9.12 12.02
N GLU A 404 19.17 -8.72 11.91
CA GLU A 404 18.17 -8.93 12.97
C GLU A 404 17.11 -9.89 12.44
N LEU A 405 17.08 -11.10 12.99
CA LEU A 405 16.04 -12.10 12.77
C LEU A 405 15.01 -12.01 13.92
N GLY A 406 13.71 -12.10 13.60
CA GLY A 406 12.68 -12.09 14.64
C GLY A 406 11.29 -12.43 14.13
N LYS A 407 10.31 -12.46 15.03
CA LYS A 407 8.89 -12.64 14.68
C LYS A 407 8.09 -11.51 15.31
N LEU A 408 7.26 -10.86 14.51
CA LEU A 408 6.33 -9.83 14.95
C LEU A 408 4.90 -10.31 14.71
N THR A 409 4.03 -10.20 15.70
CA THR A 409 2.60 -10.50 15.54
C THR A 409 1.76 -9.40 16.18
N VAL A 410 0.91 -8.75 15.38
CA VAL A 410 -0.09 -7.78 15.82
C VAL A 410 -1.43 -8.50 15.97
N GLY A 411 -1.81 -8.79 17.22
CA GLY A 411 -2.88 -9.74 17.55
C GLY A 411 -4.27 -9.16 17.85
N ASN A 412 -4.56 -7.88 17.57
CA ASN A 412 -5.87 -7.27 17.86
C ASN A 412 -6.08 -5.97 17.07
N PRO A 413 -7.34 -5.50 16.90
CA PRO A 413 -7.65 -4.28 16.15
C PRO A 413 -7.01 -3.09 16.82
N VAL A 414 -5.98 -2.58 16.17
CA VAL A 414 -5.37 -1.30 16.52
C VAL A 414 -6.11 -0.19 15.80
N SER A 415 -6.51 0.84 16.55
CA SER A 415 -7.17 2.04 16.03
C SER A 415 -6.25 3.27 15.87
N ASN A 416 -4.98 3.22 16.28
CA ASN A 416 -4.00 4.32 16.16
C ASN A 416 -2.56 3.81 15.96
N GLY A 417 -1.80 4.53 15.12
CA GLY A 417 -0.52 4.12 14.51
C GLY A 417 0.55 3.55 15.45
N TYR A 418 1.06 2.37 15.08
CA TYR A 418 2.34 1.84 15.56
C TYR A 418 3.39 1.97 14.47
N VAL A 419 4.59 2.39 14.85
CA VAL A 419 5.77 2.28 14.01
C VAL A 419 6.62 1.15 14.56
N PHE A 420 6.91 0.14 13.76
CA PHE A 420 7.95 -0.82 14.11
C PHE A 420 9.26 -0.28 13.54
N ALA A 421 9.82 0.72 14.24
CA ALA A 421 11.09 1.29 13.83
C ALA A 421 12.25 0.44 14.37
N ARG A 422 13.31 0.46 13.58
CA ARG A 422 14.66 -0.01 13.89
C ARG A 422 15.04 0.31 15.34
N GLY A 423 15.49 -0.68 16.10
CA GLY A 423 16.23 -0.43 17.33
C GLY A 423 17.49 0.37 16.98
N THR A 424 17.66 1.54 17.59
CA THR A 424 18.86 2.40 17.40
C THR A 424 20.03 1.96 18.27
N ALA A 425 19.89 0.90 19.07
CA ALA A 425 21.01 0.31 19.77
C ALA A 425 21.87 -0.45 18.75
N VAL A 426 23.04 0.12 18.42
CA VAL A 426 24.14 -0.65 17.83
C VAL A 426 24.46 -1.77 18.81
N VAL A 427 24.00 -2.99 18.54
CA VAL A 427 24.44 -4.17 19.26
C VAL A 427 25.49 -4.84 18.39
N ASP A 428 26.76 -4.76 18.80
CA ASP A 428 27.80 -5.61 18.24
C ASP A 428 27.47 -7.07 18.60
N LEU A 429 26.83 -7.77 17.67
CA LEU A 429 26.56 -9.19 17.80
C LEU A 429 27.73 -9.98 17.23
N PRO A 430 28.38 -10.86 18.01
CA PRO A 430 29.32 -11.83 17.48
C PRO A 430 28.63 -12.70 16.42
N ALA A 431 29.35 -13.00 15.33
CA ALA A 431 28.84 -13.64 14.11
C ALA A 431 28.24 -15.06 14.25
N ALA A 432 28.00 -15.56 15.47
CA ALA A 432 27.61 -16.94 15.74
C ALA A 432 26.52 -17.11 16.83
N THR A 433 25.84 -16.04 17.25
CA THR A 433 24.86 -16.12 18.35
C THR A 433 23.46 -15.82 17.85
N GLU A 434 22.60 -16.84 17.73
CA GLU A 434 21.15 -16.64 17.65
C GLU A 434 20.70 -15.94 18.93
N THR A 435 20.28 -14.69 18.79
CA THR A 435 19.78 -13.88 19.91
C THR A 435 18.39 -13.39 19.53
N THR A 436 17.38 -13.76 20.30
CA THR A 436 16.03 -13.21 20.16
C THR A 436 16.05 -11.77 20.69
N ILE A 437 16.10 -10.78 19.80
CA ILE A 437 16.03 -9.37 20.18
C ILE A 437 14.55 -8.98 20.24
N PRO A 438 13.99 -8.66 21.42
CA PRO A 438 12.65 -8.09 21.50
C PRO A 438 12.66 -6.71 20.84
N PHE A 439 11.93 -6.58 19.73
CA PHE A 439 11.83 -5.32 19.00
C PHE A 439 11.33 -4.20 19.92
N PRO A 440 12.04 -3.05 19.99
CA PRO A 440 11.46 -1.86 20.59
C PRO A 440 10.28 -1.41 19.72
N GLN A 441 9.07 -1.42 20.28
CA GLN A 441 7.92 -0.79 19.62
C GLN A 441 8.19 0.71 19.58
N VAL A 442 8.15 1.33 18.40
CA VAL A 442 8.43 2.75 18.27
C VAL A 442 7.11 3.50 18.14
N LEU A 443 6.79 4.28 19.17
CA LEU A 443 5.46 4.86 19.36
C LEU A 443 5.56 6.38 19.18
N ARG A 444 4.71 6.93 18.31
CA ARG A 444 4.45 8.38 18.26
C ARG A 444 3.19 8.69 19.08
N GLY A 445 3.33 9.49 20.14
CA GLY A 445 2.19 9.99 20.93
C GLY A 445 1.61 9.01 21.97
N ASP A 446 0.27 8.98 22.08
CA ASP A 446 -0.49 8.15 23.03
C ASP A 446 -0.51 6.68 22.58
N ALA A 447 0.27 5.83 23.24
CA ALA A 447 0.32 4.40 22.93
C ALA A 447 -0.58 3.56 23.83
N THR A 448 -1.20 2.50 23.28
CA THR A 448 -2.08 1.57 23.99
C THR A 448 -1.70 0.12 23.69
N ILE A 449 -0.74 -0.40 24.42
CA ILE A 449 -0.15 -1.73 24.21
C ILE A 449 -1.05 -2.79 24.87
N LEU A 450 -1.60 -3.68 24.06
CA LEU A 450 -2.30 -4.88 24.53
C LEU A 450 -1.27 -5.93 24.95
N THR A 451 -1.31 -6.35 26.20
CA THR A 451 -0.38 -7.36 26.71
C THR A 451 -0.89 -8.76 26.35
N THR A 452 -0.41 -9.34 25.26
CA THR A 452 -0.67 -10.75 24.94
C THR A 452 0.23 -11.62 25.82
N GLY A 453 -0.35 -12.59 26.53
CA GLY A 453 0.40 -13.53 27.39
C GLY A 453 0.35 -13.22 28.90
N ILE A 454 -0.44 -12.24 29.34
CA ILE A 454 -0.73 -12.03 30.77
C ILE A 454 -2.00 -12.81 31.16
N PRO A 455 -1.92 -13.82 32.04
CA PRO A 455 -3.08 -14.43 32.66
C PRO A 455 -4.04 -13.39 33.22
N ASN A 456 -5.31 -13.56 32.88
CA ASN A 456 -6.43 -12.69 33.18
C ASN A 456 -6.94 -12.83 34.63
N THR A 457 -6.11 -13.35 35.54
CA THR A 457 -6.36 -13.53 36.98
C THR A 457 -5.07 -13.42 37.79
N GLY A 458 -5.19 -13.03 39.06
CA GLY A 458 -4.10 -13.13 40.05
C GLY A 458 -3.59 -11.78 40.57
N LEU A 459 -2.66 -11.83 41.53
CA LEU A 459 -1.92 -10.66 41.99
C LEU A 459 -0.71 -10.46 41.08
N TRP A 460 -0.64 -9.31 40.42
CA TRP A 460 0.43 -8.94 39.51
C TRP A 460 1.23 -7.78 40.07
N GLN A 461 2.55 -7.87 40.02
CA GLN A 461 3.46 -6.76 40.26
C GLN A 461 4.03 -6.30 38.92
N PHE A 462 3.77 -5.05 38.56
CA PHE A 462 4.33 -4.41 37.38
C PHE A 462 5.52 -3.57 37.78
N ASP A 463 6.74 -4.01 37.45
CA ASP A 463 7.96 -3.26 37.72
C ASP A 463 8.40 -2.52 36.44
N VAL A 464 8.39 -1.20 36.51
CA VAL A 464 8.53 -0.35 35.35
C VAL A 464 9.79 0.49 35.50
N THR A 465 10.65 0.46 34.49
CA THR A 465 11.86 1.29 34.41
C THR A 465 11.82 2.11 33.12
N ILE A 466 11.42 3.36 33.22
CA ILE A 466 11.37 4.28 32.07
C ILE A 466 12.71 5.02 32.00
N SER A 467 13.48 4.86 30.91
CA SER A 467 14.77 5.54 30.72
C SER A 467 14.70 6.53 29.56
N LEU A 468 14.44 7.79 29.88
CA LEU A 468 14.29 8.86 28.90
C LEU A 468 15.63 9.56 28.67
N SER A 469 15.92 9.89 27.41
CA SER A 469 17.04 10.74 26.96
C SER A 469 16.49 11.90 26.13
N ASP A 470 17.34 12.87 25.78
CA ASP A 470 17.02 13.98 24.87
C ASP A 470 15.73 14.75 25.22
N LEU A 471 15.44 14.89 26.52
CA LEU A 471 14.26 15.57 27.02
C LEU A 471 14.37 17.09 26.81
N GLY A 472 13.32 17.71 26.27
CA GLY A 472 13.07 19.13 26.43
C GLY A 472 12.87 19.52 27.91
N THR A 473 13.34 20.70 28.31
CA THR A 473 13.40 21.12 29.73
C THR A 473 12.04 21.21 30.44
N THR A 474 10.95 21.25 29.68
CA THR A 474 9.56 21.35 30.16
C THR A 474 8.70 20.12 29.82
N GLU A 475 9.30 19.03 29.32
CA GLU A 475 8.56 17.83 28.93
C GLU A 475 7.89 17.14 30.11
N THR A 476 6.71 16.56 29.85
CA THR A 476 5.94 15.78 30.82
C THR A 476 5.36 14.53 30.16
N GLY A 477 5.04 13.52 30.96
CA GLY A 477 4.37 12.34 30.47
C GLY A 477 3.76 11.49 31.56
N THR A 478 3.04 10.46 31.13
CA THR A 478 2.38 9.50 32.01
C THR A 478 2.57 8.07 31.51
N PHE A 479 2.68 7.15 32.45
CA PHE A 479 2.61 5.72 32.26
C PHE A 479 1.37 5.21 33.00
N SER A 480 0.47 4.52 32.32
CA SER A 480 -0.74 3.98 32.93
C SER A 480 -0.89 2.49 32.64
N VAL A 481 -1.16 1.68 33.65
CA VAL A 481 -1.67 0.32 33.48
C VAL A 481 -3.17 0.35 33.71
N ILE A 482 -3.92 -0.18 32.75
CA ILE A 482 -5.38 -0.28 32.79
C ILE A 482 -5.76 -1.74 32.73
N ALA A 483 -6.40 -2.25 33.77
CA ALA A 483 -6.96 -3.59 33.76
C ALA A 483 -8.23 -3.64 34.60
N ASN A 484 -9.30 -4.26 34.08
CA ASN A 484 -10.57 -4.49 34.78
C ASN A 484 -11.18 -3.23 35.43
N GLY A 485 -11.08 -2.08 34.76
CA GLY A 485 -11.57 -0.79 35.29
C GLY A 485 -10.65 -0.13 36.32
N ALA A 486 -9.60 -0.81 36.80
CA ALA A 486 -8.56 -0.21 37.61
C ALA A 486 -7.51 0.46 36.73
N VAL A 487 -7.16 1.71 37.07
CA VAL A 487 -6.11 2.49 36.40
C VAL A 487 -5.04 2.82 37.43
N LYS A 488 -3.79 2.45 37.15
CA LYS A 488 -2.61 2.87 37.91
C LYS A 488 -1.76 3.75 37.01
N THR A 489 -1.55 5.00 37.41
CA THR A 489 -0.79 5.97 36.63
C THR A 489 0.43 6.45 37.39
N LEU A 490 1.55 6.55 36.68
CA LEU A 490 2.77 7.22 37.11
C LEU A 490 3.03 8.40 36.18
N SER A 491 3.12 9.58 36.77
CA SER A 491 3.40 10.82 36.04
C SER A 491 4.86 11.20 36.21
N TRP A 492 5.42 11.88 35.22
CA TRP A 492 6.78 12.40 35.27
C TRP A 492 6.90 13.75 34.59
N ALA A 493 7.92 14.50 34.98
CA ALA A 493 8.29 15.78 34.41
C ALA A 493 9.82 15.84 34.28
N ALA A 494 10.32 16.38 33.17
CA ALA A 494 11.74 16.51 32.88
C ALA A 494 12.44 17.45 33.86
N ASN A 495 11.76 18.49 34.37
CA ASN A 495 12.27 19.42 35.37
C ASN A 495 13.69 19.96 35.06
N GLY A 496 13.94 20.30 33.80
CA GLY A 496 15.25 20.79 33.33
C GLY A 496 16.33 19.72 33.11
N GLN A 497 16.03 18.43 33.30
CA GLN A 497 16.94 17.33 33.00
C GLN A 497 16.82 16.90 31.53
N SER A 498 17.95 16.63 30.88
CA SER A 498 18.01 16.08 29.52
C SER A 498 17.86 14.56 29.48
N SER A 499 17.87 13.89 30.64
CA SER A 499 17.64 12.45 30.77
C SER A 499 17.02 12.14 32.13
N LEU A 500 16.11 11.16 32.19
CA LEU A 500 15.41 10.77 33.41
C LEU A 500 15.24 9.24 33.46
N THR A 501 15.55 8.62 34.60
CA THR A 501 15.17 7.22 34.86
C THR A 501 14.10 7.18 35.93
N ILE A 502 12.97 6.55 35.62
CA ILE A 502 11.81 6.44 36.51
C ILE A 502 11.58 4.98 36.81
N ASN A 503 11.66 4.64 38.09
CA ASN A 503 11.31 3.31 38.58
C ASN A 503 9.97 3.37 39.30
N GLY A 504 9.04 2.50 38.93
CA GLY A 504 7.75 2.35 39.56
C GLY A 504 7.41 0.89 39.76
N SER A 505 6.73 0.56 40.86
CA SER A 505 6.18 -0.77 41.08
C SER A 505 4.70 -0.65 41.41
N PHE A 506 3.86 -1.35 40.65
CA PHE A 506 2.41 -1.31 40.81
C PHE A 506 1.87 -2.70 41.09
N PRO A 507 1.43 -2.99 42.32
CA PRO A 507 0.61 -4.15 42.57
C PRO A 507 -0.80 -3.91 42.00
N MET A 508 -1.28 -4.86 41.18
CA MET A 508 -2.65 -4.90 40.67
C MET A 508 -3.24 -6.29 40.86
N ILE A 509 -4.45 -6.34 41.40
CA ILE A 509 -5.23 -7.58 41.50
C ILE A 509 -6.11 -7.64 40.25
N LEU A 510 -5.88 -8.65 39.42
CA LEU A 510 -6.74 -8.97 38.28
C LEU A 510 -7.83 -9.95 38.74
N SER A 511 -9.08 -9.50 38.77
CA SER A 511 -10.25 -10.38 38.78
C SER A 511 -10.39 -11.10 37.43
N GLN A 512 -11.03 -12.29 37.39
CA GLN A 512 -11.30 -12.97 36.12
C GLN A 512 -11.96 -12.01 35.12
N SER A 513 -11.26 -11.75 34.02
CA SER A 513 -11.71 -10.84 32.97
C SER A 513 -11.53 -11.47 31.60
N THR A 514 -12.45 -11.18 30.70
CA THR A 514 -12.35 -11.55 29.27
C THR A 514 -11.45 -10.58 28.50
N THR A 515 -11.09 -9.44 29.10
CA THR A 515 -10.24 -8.40 28.50
C THR A 515 -8.83 -8.41 29.10
N PRO A 516 -7.77 -8.54 28.28
CA PRO A 516 -6.39 -8.47 28.74
C PRO A 516 -6.03 -7.10 29.36
N PRO A 517 -5.03 -7.04 30.24
CA PRO A 517 -4.47 -5.77 30.70
C PRO A 517 -3.91 -4.95 29.54
N VAL A 518 -4.10 -3.64 29.62
CA VAL A 518 -3.64 -2.67 28.63
C VAL A 518 -2.64 -1.73 29.29
N VAL A 519 -1.46 -1.59 28.69
CA VAL A 519 -0.45 -0.63 29.11
C VAL A 519 -0.53 0.59 28.20
N LYS A 520 -0.82 1.75 28.77
CA LYS A 520 -0.80 3.03 28.08
C LYS A 520 0.45 3.82 28.43
N LEU A 521 1.16 4.27 27.41
CA LEU A 521 2.33 5.13 27.55
C LEU A 521 2.02 6.43 26.82
N ARG A 522 2.05 7.56 27.54
CA ARG A 522 1.85 8.89 26.97
C ARG A 522 3.07 9.74 27.24
N ARG A 523 3.60 10.34 26.18
CA ARG A 523 4.67 11.33 26.25
C ARG A 523 4.25 12.57 25.48
N ASN A 524 4.44 13.75 26.06
CA ASN A 524 4.21 15.02 25.38
C ASN A 524 5.57 15.64 24.95
N GLY A 525 6.10 15.20 23.78
CA GLY A 525 7.33 15.73 23.13
C GLY A 525 8.61 14.88 23.34
N GLY A 526 9.56 14.89 22.39
CA GLY A 526 10.95 14.34 22.47
C GLY A 526 11.17 12.84 22.13
N THR A 527 12.43 12.40 21.97
CA THR A 527 12.86 11.00 21.66
C THR A 527 13.33 10.25 22.92
N GLY A 528 13.15 8.91 23.08
CA GLY A 528 13.61 8.19 24.31
C GLY A 528 13.12 6.74 24.43
N VAL A 529 13.51 5.96 25.44
CA VAL A 529 13.17 4.51 25.54
C VAL A 529 12.58 4.10 26.91
N ALA A 530 11.35 3.59 26.96
CA ALA A 530 10.79 2.93 28.13
C ALA A 530 11.08 1.42 28.12
N ARG A 531 11.50 0.87 29.27
CA ARG A 531 11.59 -0.56 29.51
C ARG A 531 10.54 -0.97 30.56
N VAL A 532 9.65 -1.88 30.20
CA VAL A 532 8.63 -2.42 31.12
C VAL A 532 8.98 -3.86 31.42
N ASN A 533 9.24 -4.19 32.68
CA ASN A 533 9.50 -5.56 33.12
C ASN A 533 8.25 -6.12 33.80
N PHE A 534 7.78 -7.27 33.34
CA PHE A 534 6.66 -7.96 33.98
C PHE A 534 7.25 -9.01 34.93
N ALA A 535 7.24 -8.71 36.23
CA ALA A 535 7.92 -9.51 37.26
C ALA A 535 7.47 -10.99 37.28
N ALA A 536 6.23 -11.27 36.88
CA ALA A 536 5.66 -12.61 36.91
C ALA A 536 5.76 -13.42 35.60
N SER A 537 6.20 -12.83 34.48
CA SER A 537 6.22 -13.53 33.18
C SER A 537 7.58 -13.56 32.47
N SER A 538 8.65 -13.07 33.12
CA SER A 538 9.98 -12.88 32.48
C SER A 538 9.94 -12.06 31.17
N THR A 539 8.82 -11.39 30.90
CA THR A 539 8.64 -10.61 29.69
C THR A 539 9.20 -9.22 29.93
N THR A 540 10.07 -8.75 29.04
CA THR A 540 10.52 -7.37 28.99
C THR A 540 10.01 -6.74 27.70
N LEU A 541 9.31 -5.62 27.83
CA LEU A 541 8.83 -4.83 26.70
C LEU A 541 9.66 -3.55 26.58
N TYR A 542 10.17 -3.30 25.37
CA TYR A 542 10.89 -2.09 25.03
C TYR A 542 10.00 -1.20 24.18
N VAL A 543 9.94 0.09 24.53
CA VAL A 543 9.15 1.11 23.83
C VAL A 543 10.06 2.28 23.54
N SER A 544 10.27 2.63 22.28
CA SER A 544 10.94 3.86 21.90
C SER A 544 9.91 4.93 21.57
N PHE A 545 10.07 6.12 22.12
CA PHE A 545 9.32 7.32 21.73
C PHE A 545 10.09 8.05 20.63
N ILE A 546 9.39 8.45 19.57
CA ILE A 546 9.90 9.42 18.60
C ILE A 546 9.09 10.71 18.73
N GLY A 547 9.80 11.82 18.97
CA GLY A 547 9.26 13.17 19.05
C GLY A 547 8.95 13.79 17.70
#